data_AF-A0A662UAB2-F1
#
_entry.id   AF-A0A662UAB2-F1
#
_cell.length_a   1.000
_cell.length_b   1.000
_cell.length_c   1.000
_cell.angle_alpha   90.00
_cell.angle_beta   90.00
_cell.angle_gamma   90.00
#
_symmetry.space_group_name_H-M   'P 1'
#
loop_
_entity.id
_entity.type
_entity.pdbx_description
1 polymer ?
#
loop_
_entity_poly.entity_id
_entity_poly.type
_entity_poly.pdbx_seq_one_letter_code
_entity_poly.pdbx_strand_id
1 'polypeptide(L)'
;MEMLGVPSSGVAEHVWLATGGNPRSIVAIAHSHGWRIEEWLQELRGFLAKLLTVVKVRNLLNHLRRVLENPDTLFEEPSEELLKLYELLVENNLVTYVNMPMLSSRYVTPNPEIGIGKFYAWQLPAYRTILNNLVKPS
;
A
#
# COMPACT_ATOMS: atom_id res chain seq x y z
N MET A 1 -18.06 -15.23 18.04
CA MET A 1 -17.75 -14.67 16.71
C MET A 1 -18.82 -13.64 16.43
N GLU A 2 -18.49 -12.37 16.62
CA GLU A 2 -19.43 -11.26 16.41
C GLU A 2 -19.59 -11.03 14.89
N MET A 3 -20.83 -10.87 14.40
CA MET A 3 -21.05 -10.64 12.97
C MET A 3 -20.60 -9.23 12.60
N LEU A 4 -19.79 -9.10 11.54
CA LEU A 4 -19.19 -7.85 11.09
C LEU A 4 -20.18 -6.79 10.56
N GLY A 5 -21.46 -7.14 10.42
CA GLY A 5 -22.43 -6.34 9.66
C GLY A 5 -22.09 -6.31 8.16
N VAL A 6 -23.10 -6.16 7.30
CA VAL A 6 -22.89 -6.05 5.84
C VAL A 6 -22.91 -4.56 5.47
N PRO A 7 -21.84 -4.03 4.84
CA PRO A 7 -21.84 -2.65 4.36
C PRO A 7 -22.82 -2.47 3.19
N SER A 8 -23.21 -1.24 2.92
CA SER A 8 -23.92 -0.93 1.67
C SER A 8 -23.03 -1.24 0.45
N SER A 9 -23.64 -1.48 -0.71
CA SER A 9 -22.91 -1.83 -1.94
C SER A 9 -21.83 -0.80 -2.30
N GLY A 10 -22.13 0.49 -2.18
CA GLY A 10 -21.16 1.56 -2.45
C GLY A 10 -19.98 1.58 -1.47
N VAL A 11 -20.23 1.27 -0.19
CA VAL A 11 -19.15 1.16 0.81
C VAL A 11 -18.29 -0.07 0.55
N ALA A 12 -18.90 -1.20 0.17
CA ALA A 12 -18.18 -2.42 -0.16
C ALA A 12 -17.21 -2.21 -1.35
N GLU A 13 -17.68 -1.55 -2.42
CA GLU A 13 -16.85 -1.20 -3.57
C GLU A 13 -15.69 -0.27 -3.18
N HIS A 14 -15.97 0.76 -2.37
CA HIS A 14 -14.93 1.68 -1.93
C HIS A 14 -13.87 0.99 -1.06
N VAL A 15 -14.30 0.09 -0.15
CA VAL A 15 -13.39 -0.74 0.66
C VAL A 15 -12.54 -1.65 -0.23
N TRP A 16 -13.14 -2.27 -1.25
CA TRP A 16 -12.42 -3.11 -2.20
C TRP A 16 -11.34 -2.31 -2.96
N LEU A 17 -11.69 -1.14 -3.51
CA LEU A 17 -10.76 -0.27 -4.22
C LEU A 17 -9.60 0.20 -3.34
N ALA A 18 -9.87 0.50 -2.06
CA ALA A 18 -8.84 0.97 -1.13
C ALA A 18 -7.92 -0.17 -0.65
N THR A 19 -8.47 -1.36 -0.41
CA THR A 19 -7.75 -2.47 0.24
C THR A 19 -7.24 -3.54 -0.71
N GLY A 20 -7.72 -3.58 -1.96
CA GLY A 20 -7.43 -4.66 -2.90
C GLY A 20 -7.89 -6.04 -2.41
N GLY A 21 -8.86 -6.08 -1.48
CA GLY A 21 -9.32 -7.32 -0.88
C GLY A 21 -8.50 -7.82 0.31
N ASN A 22 -7.56 -7.02 0.85
CA ASN A 22 -6.74 -7.40 2.00
C ASN A 22 -7.62 -7.70 3.24
N PRO A 23 -7.70 -8.97 3.70
CA PRO A 23 -8.66 -9.35 4.75
C PRO A 23 -8.42 -8.64 6.07
N ARG A 24 -7.14 -8.43 6.45
CA ARG A 24 -6.77 -7.74 7.69
C ARG A 24 -7.31 -6.30 7.70
N SER A 25 -7.19 -5.60 6.57
CA SER A 25 -7.66 -4.22 6.46
C SER A 25 -9.18 -4.13 6.43
N ILE A 26 -9.85 -5.06 5.73
CA ILE A 26 -11.32 -5.15 5.71
C ILE A 26 -11.86 -5.40 7.13
N VAL A 27 -11.26 -6.34 7.86
CA VAL A 27 -11.62 -6.64 9.26
C VAL A 27 -11.40 -5.42 10.16
N ALA A 28 -10.31 -4.68 9.97
CA ALA A 28 -10.04 -3.44 10.71
C ALA A 28 -11.09 -2.35 10.42
N ILE A 29 -11.46 -2.15 9.14
CA ILE A 29 -12.50 -1.20 8.75
C ILE A 29 -13.85 -1.57 9.37
N ALA A 30 -14.20 -2.85 9.35
CA ALA A 30 -15.47 -3.33 9.90
C ALA A 30 -15.53 -3.21 11.42
N HIS A 31 -14.54 -3.73 12.15
CA HIS A 31 -14.55 -3.75 13.61
C HIS A 31 -14.17 -2.42 14.26
N SER A 32 -13.10 -1.77 13.79
CA SER A 32 -12.56 -0.57 14.44
C SER A 32 -13.26 0.70 13.97
N HIS A 33 -13.79 0.71 12.74
CA HIS A 33 -14.40 1.91 12.14
C HIS A 33 -15.88 1.72 11.80
N GLY A 34 -16.49 0.55 12.03
CA GLY A 34 -17.91 0.33 11.72
C GLY A 34 -18.26 0.65 10.27
N TRP A 35 -17.39 0.26 9.33
CA TRP A 35 -17.51 0.55 7.89
C TRP A 35 -17.34 2.03 7.49
N ARG A 36 -16.89 2.91 8.40
CA ARG A 36 -16.55 4.31 8.10
C ARG A 36 -15.16 4.40 7.43
N ILE A 37 -15.12 4.08 6.13
CA ILE A 37 -13.88 4.01 5.34
C ILE A 37 -13.07 5.32 5.37
N GLU A 38 -13.74 6.48 5.35
CA GLU A 38 -13.06 7.77 5.38
C GLU A 38 -12.21 7.96 6.64
N GLU A 39 -12.69 7.51 7.79
CA GLU A 39 -11.92 7.59 9.04
C GLU A 39 -10.69 6.70 9.00
N TRP A 40 -10.84 5.47 8.50
CA TRP A 40 -9.71 4.57 8.29
C TRP A 40 -8.68 5.15 7.31
N LEU A 41 -9.12 5.76 6.21
CA LEU A 41 -8.25 6.44 5.25
C LEU A 41 -7.51 7.63 5.87
N GLN A 42 -8.14 8.37 6.79
CA GLN A 42 -7.49 9.48 7.48
C GLN A 42 -6.43 9.01 8.48
N GLU A 43 -6.70 7.94 9.23
CA GLU A 43 -5.68 7.32 10.08
C GLU A 43 -4.49 6.82 9.26
N LEU A 44 -4.78 6.18 8.13
CA LEU A 44 -3.77 5.70 7.21
C LEU A 44 -2.93 6.85 6.64
N ARG A 45 -3.56 7.98 6.29
CA ARG A 45 -2.85 9.20 5.86
C ARG A 45 -1.93 9.73 6.95
N GLY A 46 -2.37 9.75 8.21
CA GLY A 46 -1.56 10.16 9.34
C GLY A 46 -0.32 9.29 9.54
N PHE A 47 -0.48 7.96 9.41
CA PHE A 47 0.63 7.01 9.44
C PHE A 47 1.63 7.26 8.30
N LEU A 48 1.14 7.38 7.06
CA LEU A 48 1.99 7.59 5.88
C LEU A 48 2.70 8.94 5.90
N ALA A 49 2.08 9.99 6.45
CA ALA A 49 2.73 11.29 6.63
C ALA A 49 3.93 11.24 7.60
N LYS A 50 3.82 10.45 8.68
CA LYS A 50 4.95 10.22 9.61
C LYS A 50 6.10 9.49 8.90
N LEU A 51 5.79 8.44 8.15
CA LEU A 51 6.80 7.72 7.36
C LEU A 51 7.46 8.63 6.32
N LEU A 52 6.68 9.48 5.65
CA LEU A 52 7.20 10.43 4.67
C LEU A 52 8.17 11.44 5.29
N THR A 53 8.00 11.79 6.57
CA THR A 53 8.96 12.62 7.31
C THR A 53 10.32 11.93 7.41
N VAL A 54 10.34 10.63 7.73
CA VAL A 54 11.58 9.82 7.75
C VAL A 54 12.21 9.75 6.36
N VAL A 55 11.41 9.50 5.32
CA VAL A 55 11.86 9.47 3.93
C VAL A 55 12.53 10.80 3.54
N LYS A 56 11.94 11.94 3.90
CA LYS A 56 12.48 13.27 3.62
C LYS A 56 13.80 13.51 4.36
N VAL A 57 13.88 13.20 5.64
CA VAL A 57 15.10 13.37 6.46
C VAL A 57 16.25 12.52 5.92
N ARG A 58 15.96 11.32 5.41
CA ARG A 58 16.96 10.41 4.81
C ARG A 58 17.28 10.72 3.34
N ASN A 59 16.72 11.79 2.78
CA ASN A 59 16.88 12.17 1.37
C ASN A 59 16.43 11.09 0.35
N LEU A 60 15.41 10.31 0.72
CA LEU A 60 14.91 9.18 -0.09
C LEU A 60 13.67 9.55 -0.94
N LEU A 61 13.26 10.82 -0.94
CA LEU A 61 12.00 11.25 -1.57
C LEU A 61 11.94 10.95 -3.07
N ASN A 62 13.03 11.16 -3.80
CA ASN A 62 13.07 10.87 -5.24
C ASN A 62 12.99 9.36 -5.51
N HIS A 63 13.66 8.54 -4.70
CA HIS A 63 13.54 7.08 -4.77
C HIS A 63 12.10 6.63 -4.51
N LEU A 64 11.43 7.20 -3.50
CA LEU A 64 10.03 6.90 -3.22
C LEU A 64 9.11 7.25 -4.40
N ARG A 65 9.30 8.41 -5.05
CA ARG A 65 8.50 8.80 -6.22
C ARG A 65 8.60 7.77 -7.34
N ARG A 66 9.79 7.27 -7.61
CA ARG A 66 10.02 6.23 -8.64
C ARG A 66 9.33 4.92 -8.27
N VAL A 67 9.41 4.50 -7.01
CA VAL A 67 8.71 3.30 -6.51
C VAL A 67 7.18 3.45 -6.54
N LEU A 68 6.66 4.68 -6.38
CA LEU A 68 5.22 4.96 -6.51
C LEU A 68 4.73 4.88 -7.97
N GLU A 69 5.60 5.23 -8.92
CA GLU A 69 5.37 5.05 -10.36
C GLU A 69 5.42 3.56 -10.73
N ASN A 70 6.49 2.87 -10.32
CA ASN A 70 6.70 1.45 -10.54
C ASN A 70 7.33 0.77 -9.31
N PRO A 71 6.62 -0.14 -8.60
CA PRO A 71 7.19 -0.83 -7.44
C PRO A 71 8.39 -1.72 -7.80
N ASP A 72 8.52 -2.15 -9.06
CA ASP A 72 9.64 -2.99 -9.51
C ASP A 72 10.97 -2.25 -9.58
N THR A 73 10.98 -0.91 -9.47
CA THR A 73 12.22 -0.14 -9.29
C THR A 73 13.06 -0.71 -8.13
N LEU A 74 12.41 -1.20 -7.05
CA LEU A 74 13.06 -1.85 -5.91
C LEU A 74 13.94 -3.06 -6.30
N PHE A 75 13.64 -3.72 -7.41
CA PHE A 75 14.41 -4.84 -7.95
C PHE A 75 15.31 -4.42 -9.11
N GLU A 76 14.80 -3.58 -10.02
CA GLU A 76 15.43 -3.26 -11.30
C GLU A 76 16.59 -2.28 -11.17
N GLU A 77 16.62 -1.48 -10.10
CA GLU A 77 17.58 -0.37 -9.95
C GLU A 77 18.29 -0.37 -8.59
N PRO A 78 19.08 -1.40 -8.28
CA PRO A 78 19.69 -1.52 -6.96
C PRO A 78 20.66 -0.37 -6.66
N SER A 79 20.45 0.29 -5.52
CA SER A 79 21.37 1.27 -4.92
C SER A 79 21.29 1.18 -3.40
N GLU A 80 22.28 1.75 -2.69
CA GLU A 80 22.24 1.80 -1.22
C GLU A 80 21.04 2.61 -0.69
N GLU A 81 20.70 3.71 -1.35
CA GLU A 81 19.54 4.53 -1.01
C GLU A 81 18.23 3.77 -1.24
N LEU A 82 18.15 3.02 -2.34
CA LEU A 82 16.96 2.24 -2.64
C LEU A 82 16.81 1.05 -1.70
N LEU A 83 17.91 0.43 -1.26
CA LEU A 83 17.90 -0.60 -0.22
C LEU A 83 17.41 -0.02 1.12
N LYS A 84 17.88 1.16 1.53
CA LYS A 84 17.39 1.85 2.74
C LYS A 84 15.89 2.18 2.65
N LEU A 85 15.42 2.56 1.46
CA LEU A 85 13.99 2.78 1.23
C LEU A 85 13.21 1.46 1.28
N TYR A 86 13.72 0.42 0.62
CA TYR A 86 13.13 -0.92 0.62
C TYR A 86 12.92 -1.43 2.05
N GLU A 87 13.96 -1.39 2.88
CA GLU A 87 13.90 -1.80 4.29
C GLU A 87 12.81 -1.03 5.03
N LEU A 88 12.78 0.30 4.88
CA LEU A 88 11.75 1.14 5.49
C LEU A 88 10.33 0.75 5.05
N LEU A 89 10.11 0.47 3.75
CA LEU A 89 8.80 0.09 3.22
C LEU A 89 8.37 -1.30 3.69
N VAL A 90 9.30 -2.27 3.79
CA VAL A 90 9.02 -3.63 4.24
C VAL A 90 8.77 -3.68 5.75
N GLU A 91 9.59 -3.01 6.56
CA GLU A 91 9.41 -2.91 8.02
C GLU A 91 8.05 -2.33 8.39
N ASN A 92 7.53 -1.42 7.55
CA ASN A 92 6.23 -0.80 7.72
C ASN A 92 5.10 -1.54 6.97
N ASN A 93 5.36 -2.72 6.42
CA ASN A 93 4.40 -3.56 5.68
C ASN A 93 3.69 -2.82 4.53
N LEU A 94 4.41 -1.94 3.84
CA LEU A 94 3.85 -1.19 2.71
C LEU A 94 3.97 -1.94 1.39
N VAL A 95 5.04 -2.71 1.21
CA VAL A 95 5.33 -3.46 -0.02
C VAL A 95 5.64 -4.92 0.30
N THR A 96 5.50 -5.80 -0.70
CA THR A 96 5.86 -7.22 -0.59
C THR A 96 6.44 -7.72 -1.92
N TYR A 97 7.36 -8.68 -1.84
CA TYR A 97 7.81 -9.43 -3.01
C TYR A 97 6.70 -10.39 -3.46
N VAL A 98 6.40 -10.40 -4.76
CA VAL A 98 5.27 -11.16 -5.35
C VAL A 98 5.68 -12.09 -6.49
N ASN A 99 6.95 -12.07 -6.92
CA ASN A 99 7.44 -12.98 -7.96
C ASN A 99 7.76 -14.37 -7.39
N MET A 100 6.74 -14.99 -6.81
CA MET A 100 6.73 -16.36 -6.32
C MET A 100 5.34 -16.97 -6.57
N PRO A 101 5.24 -18.29 -6.82
CA PRO A 101 3.95 -18.92 -7.01
C PRO A 101 3.11 -18.81 -5.73
N MET A 102 1.84 -18.44 -5.89
CA MET A 102 0.83 -18.52 -4.84
C MET A 102 0.55 -19.99 -4.49
N LEU A 103 -0.24 -20.21 -3.44
CA LEU A 103 -0.71 -21.56 -3.05
C LEU A 103 -1.43 -22.29 -4.20
N SER A 104 -1.99 -21.56 -5.15
CA SER A 104 -2.63 -22.08 -6.36
C SER A 104 -1.64 -22.43 -7.49
N SER A 105 -0.33 -22.37 -7.24
CA SER A 105 0.75 -22.51 -8.22
C SER A 105 0.72 -21.49 -9.37
N ARG A 106 -0.05 -20.41 -9.20
CA ARG A 106 -0.12 -19.29 -10.14
C ARG A 106 0.70 -18.12 -9.62
N TYR A 107 1.28 -17.34 -10.52
CA TYR A 107 1.91 -16.07 -10.18
C TYR A 107 0.86 -14.97 -10.06
N VAL A 108 1.16 -13.96 -9.25
CA VAL A 108 0.38 -12.72 -9.22
C VAL A 108 0.48 -12.07 -10.59
N THR A 109 -0.65 -11.71 -11.19
CA THR A 109 -0.66 -10.97 -12.47
C THR A 109 -0.32 -9.50 -12.19
N PRO A 110 0.71 -8.93 -12.85
CA PRO A 110 1.02 -7.51 -12.72
C PRO A 110 -0.20 -6.64 -13.05
N ASN A 111 -0.42 -5.61 -12.25
CA ASN A 111 -1.46 -4.62 -12.44
C ASN A 111 -0.98 -3.25 -11.91
N PRO A 112 -0.33 -2.44 -12.77
CA PRO A 112 0.23 -1.14 -12.38
C PRO A 112 -0.81 -0.15 -11.83
N GLU A 113 -2.06 -0.22 -12.29
CA GLU A 113 -3.14 0.67 -11.85
C GLU A 113 -3.36 0.61 -10.34
N ILE A 114 -3.23 -0.59 -9.76
CA ILE A 114 -3.38 -0.83 -8.31
C ILE A 114 -2.03 -1.04 -7.60
N GLY A 115 -0.91 -0.79 -8.28
CA GLY A 115 0.42 -0.86 -7.68
C GLY A 115 0.98 -2.28 -7.55
N ILE A 116 0.63 -3.19 -8.45
CA ILE A 116 1.19 -4.54 -8.54
C ILE A 116 2.18 -4.59 -9.71
N GLY A 117 3.46 -4.72 -9.41
CA GLY A 117 4.50 -5.01 -10.39
C GLY A 117 4.68 -6.51 -10.62
N LYS A 118 5.71 -6.85 -11.38
CA LYS A 118 6.18 -8.21 -11.61
C LYS A 118 6.88 -8.78 -10.38
N PHE A 119 7.70 -8.00 -9.70
CA PHE A 119 8.52 -8.41 -8.57
C PHE A 119 7.96 -7.92 -7.24
N TYR A 120 7.47 -6.68 -7.20
CA TYR A 120 6.96 -6.07 -5.98
C TYR A 120 5.53 -5.55 -6.14
N ALA A 121 4.76 -5.60 -5.06
CA ALA A 121 3.44 -5.01 -4.99
C ALA A 121 3.29 -4.17 -3.72
N TRP A 122 2.52 -3.09 -3.82
CA TRP A 122 1.97 -2.42 -2.65
C TRP A 122 0.96 -3.35 -1.96
N GLN A 123 1.08 -3.52 -0.63
CA GLN A 123 0.18 -4.42 0.10
C GLN A 123 -1.28 -3.95 0.08
N LEU A 124 -1.50 -2.63 0.01
CA LEU A 124 -2.80 -2.01 -0.20
C LEU A 124 -2.71 -0.98 -1.34
N PRO A 125 -3.69 -0.95 -2.27
CA PRO A 125 -3.79 0.13 -3.27
C PRO A 125 -3.82 1.53 -2.64
N ALA A 126 -4.48 1.68 -1.49
CA ALA A 126 -4.56 2.95 -0.76
C ALA A 126 -3.17 3.52 -0.38
N TYR A 127 -2.17 2.67 -0.08
CA TYR A 127 -0.83 3.16 0.26
C TYR A 127 -0.22 3.97 -0.87
N ARG A 128 -0.22 3.41 -2.09
CA ARG A 128 0.28 4.07 -3.29
C ARG A 128 -0.48 5.36 -3.55
N THR A 129 -1.81 5.31 -3.52
CA THR A 129 -2.67 6.47 -3.81
C THR A 129 -2.44 7.61 -2.82
N ILE A 130 -2.41 7.31 -1.52
CA ILE A 130 -2.23 8.32 -0.48
C ILE A 130 -0.82 8.90 -0.55
N LEU A 131 0.22 8.07 -0.66
CA LEU A 131 1.60 8.56 -0.78
C LEU A 131 1.78 9.42 -2.04
N ASN A 132 1.23 9.02 -3.18
CA ASN A 132 1.24 9.84 -4.40
C ASN A 132 0.65 11.23 -4.17
N ASN A 133 -0.45 11.32 -3.42
CA ASN A 133 -1.05 12.61 -3.09
C ASN A 133 -0.21 13.43 -2.09
N LEU A 134 0.50 12.77 -1.16
CA LEU A 134 1.35 13.43 -0.16
C LEU A 134 2.69 13.94 -0.72
N VAL A 135 3.20 13.35 -1.81
CA VAL A 135 4.51 13.72 -2.41
C VAL A 135 4.40 14.74 -3.55
N LYS A 136 3.18 15.05 -4.02
CA LYS A 136 2.94 16.10 -5.00
C LYS A 136 3.36 17.46 -4.41
N PRO A 137 4.09 18.31 -5.15
CA PRO A 137 4.31 19.69 -4.74
C PRO A 137 2.95 20.39 -4.58
N SER A 138 2.81 21.18 -3.51
CA SER A 138 1.67 22.10 -3.34
C SER A 138 1.75 23.25 -4.33
#